data_AF-A0A5C5QCX0-F1
#
_entry.id   AF-A0A5C5QCX0-F1
#
_cell.length_a   1.000
_cell.length_b   1.000
_cell.length_c   1.000
_cell.angle_alpha   90.00
_cell.angle_beta   90.00
_cell.angle_gamma   90.00
#
_symmetry.space_group_name_H-M   'P 1'
#
loop_
_entity.id
_entity.type
_entity.pdbx_description
1 polymer ?
#
loop_
_entity_poly.entity_id
_entity_poly.type
_entity_poly.pdbx_seq_one_letter_code
_entity_poly.pdbx_strand_id
1 'polypeptide(L)'
;MTFWALITIALLFCLAIVAPTKLPVVLYKCGLVTLGCVLGYWLDRALFPYARPDMVPNCERSMAGIRRALVVLGCVLGLTLGL
;
A
#
# COMPACT_ATOMS: atom_id res chain seq x y z
N MET A 1 3.49 9.26 17.11
CA MET A 1 2.52 9.00 16.01
C MET A 1 1.50 10.13 15.87
N THR A 2 0.93 10.64 16.96
CA THR A 2 -0.04 11.75 16.96
C THR A 2 0.48 13.04 16.31
N PHE A 3 1.74 13.42 16.55
CA PHE A 3 2.34 14.61 15.93
C PHE A 3 2.33 14.57 14.39
N TRP A 4 2.72 13.45 13.80
CA TRP A 4 2.70 13.25 12.34
C TRP A 4 1.28 13.28 11.78
N ALA A 5 0.31 12.66 12.48
CA ALA A 5 -1.09 12.69 12.07
C ALA A 5 -1.66 14.12 12.07
N LEU A 6 -1.32 14.93 13.09
CA LEU A 6 -1.75 16.34 13.17
C LEU A 6 -1.20 17.17 12.01
N ILE A 7 0.07 16.98 11.65
CA ILE A 7 0.68 17.66 10.50
C ILE A 7 -0.04 17.29 9.20
N THR A 8 -0.32 16.00 8.98
CA THR A 8 -1.04 15.55 7.78
C THR A 8 -2.43 16.17 7.67
N ILE A 9 -3.18 16.22 8.79
CA ILE A 9 -4.52 16.82 8.82
C ILE A 9 -4.44 18.33 8.54
N ALA A 10 -3.46 19.03 9.13
CA ALA A 10 -3.25 20.46 8.90
C ALA A 10 -2.93 20.77 7.42
N LEU A 11 -2.07 19.96 6.78
CA LEU A 11 -1.78 20.11 5.35
C LEU A 11 -3.00 19.82 4.47
N LEU A 12 -3.78 18.78 4.78
CA LEU A 12 -5.02 18.48 4.04
C LEU A 12 -6.04 19.63 4.16
N PHE A 13 -6.14 20.25 5.34
CA PHE A 13 -7.02 21.40 5.54
C PHE A 13 -6.54 22.64 4.78
N CYS A 14 -5.23 22.91 4.79
CA CYS A 14 -4.64 23.97 3.99
C CYS A 14 -4.88 23.76 2.48
N LEU A 15 -4.73 22.52 2.01
CA LEU A 15 -5.02 22.14 0.62
C LEU A 15 -6.50 22.35 0.26
N ALA A 16 -7.42 22.05 1.17
CA ALA A 16 -8.86 22.26 0.99
C ALA A 16 -9.22 23.73 0.75
N ILE A 17 -8.51 24.66 1.41
CA ILE A 17 -8.72 26.11 1.28
C ILE A 17 -8.08 26.63 -0.01
N VAL A 18 -6.84 26.22 -0.32
CA VAL A 18 -6.07 26.76 -1.45
C VAL A 18 -6.52 26.19 -2.79
N ALA A 19 -6.87 24.90 -2.83
CA ALA A 19 -7.21 24.19 -4.07
C ALA A 19 -8.26 23.09 -3.82
N PRO A 20 -9.52 23.45 -3.57
CA PRO A 20 -10.59 22.50 -3.22
C PRO A 20 -10.82 21.44 -4.31
N THR A 21 -10.55 21.76 -5.56
CA THR A 21 -10.68 20.84 -6.70
C THR A 21 -9.65 19.71 -6.70
N LYS A 22 -8.56 19.79 -5.91
CA LYS A 22 -7.52 18.76 -5.82
C LYS A 22 -7.76 17.72 -4.72
N LEU A 23 -8.71 17.95 -3.81
CA LEU A 23 -9.07 16.98 -2.77
C LEU A 23 -9.50 15.62 -3.34
N PRO A 24 -10.36 15.54 -4.38
CA PRO A 24 -10.75 14.26 -4.99
C PRO A 24 -9.54 13.47 -5.52
N VAL A 25 -8.54 14.15 -6.07
CA VAL A 25 -7.34 13.50 -6.65
C VAL A 25 -6.47 12.89 -5.55
N VAL A 26 -6.31 13.56 -4.42
CA VAL A 26 -5.56 13.03 -3.27
C VAL A 26 -6.28 11.83 -2.67
N LEU A 27 -7.60 11.92 -2.48
CA LEU A 27 -8.41 10.81 -1.99
C LEU A 27 -8.34 9.60 -2.95
N TYR A 28 -8.38 9.86 -4.26
CA TYR A 28 -8.24 8.82 -5.28
C TYR A 28 -6.89 8.11 -5.18
N LYS A 29 -5.77 8.85 -5.11
CA LYS A 29 -4.43 8.27 -4.97
C LYS A 29 -4.28 7.48 -3.66
N CYS A 30 -4.81 7.99 -2.54
CA CYS A 30 -4.83 7.26 -1.27
C CYS A 30 -5.64 5.96 -1.40
N GLY A 31 -6.81 6.01 -2.04
CA GLY A 31 -7.64 4.83 -2.30
C GLY A 31 -6.95 3.78 -3.17
N LEU A 32 -6.23 4.20 -4.21
CA LEU A 32 -5.46 3.28 -5.05
C LEU A 32 -4.34 2.58 -4.27
N VAL A 33 -3.63 3.31 -3.42
CA VAL A 33 -2.55 2.70 -2.60
C VAL A 33 -3.13 1.69 -1.62
N THR A 34 -4.23 2.02 -0.93
CA THR A 34 -4.85 1.09 0.04
C THR A 34 -5.44 -0.15 -0.65
N LEU A 35 -6.14 0.04 -1.77
CA LEU A 35 -6.65 -1.07 -2.58
C LEU A 35 -5.51 -1.91 -3.16
N GLY A 36 -4.42 -1.29 -3.62
CA GLY A 36 -3.25 -2.00 -4.13
C GLY A 36 -2.56 -2.87 -3.09
N CYS A 37 -2.48 -2.40 -1.84
CA CYS A 37 -1.99 -3.23 -0.74
C CYS A 37 -2.89 -4.44 -0.48
N VAL A 38 -4.22 -4.25 -0.48
CA VAL A 38 -5.18 -5.35 -0.30
C VAL A 38 -5.08 -6.34 -1.45
N LEU A 39 -5.09 -5.88 -2.70
CA LEU A 39 -4.95 -6.73 -3.88
C LEU A 39 -3.63 -7.48 -3.91
N GLY A 40 -2.51 -6.82 -3.62
CA GLY A 40 -1.20 -7.46 -3.55
C GLY A 40 -1.13 -8.58 -2.51
N TYR A 41 -1.81 -8.40 -1.37
CA TYR A 41 -1.92 -9.44 -0.35
C TYR A 41 -2.71 -10.66 -0.80
N TRP A 42 -3.83 -10.45 -1.49
CA TRP A 42 -4.62 -11.54 -2.08
C TRP A 42 -3.88 -12.23 -3.21
N LEU A 43 -3.14 -11.47 -4.04
CA LEU A 43 -2.32 -12.00 -5.11
C LEU A 43 -1.23 -12.92 -4.57
N ASP A 44 -0.51 -12.49 -3.54
CA ASP A 44 0.51 -13.30 -2.86
C ASP A 44 -0.06 -14.64 -2.35
N ARG A 45 -1.28 -14.64 -1.78
CA ARG A 45 -1.97 -15.86 -1.32
C ARG A 45 -2.40 -16.78 -2.47
N ALA A 46 -2.82 -16.23 -3.61
CA ALA A 46 -3.25 -16.99 -4.78
C ALA A 46 -2.05 -17.63 -5.52
N LEU A 47 -0.93 -16.90 -5.58
CA LEU A 47 0.27 -17.35 -6.28
C LEU A 47 1.03 -18.44 -5.49
N PHE A 48 1.00 -18.39 -4.15
CA PHE A 48 1.73 -19.33 -3.28
C PHE A 48 0.84 -19.92 -2.18
N PRO A 49 -0.04 -20.88 -2.51
CA PRO A 49 -0.94 -21.49 -1.53
C PRO A 49 -0.22 -22.21 -0.38
N TYR A 50 0.92 -22.87 -0.66
CA TYR A 50 1.66 -23.72 0.31
C TYR A 50 3.01 -23.14 0.79
N ALA A 51 3.53 -22.08 0.18
CA ALA A 51 4.84 -21.49 0.53
C ALA A 51 4.69 -20.18 1.33
N ARG A 52 3.68 -20.10 2.19
CA ARG A 52 3.38 -18.90 2.99
C ARG A 52 4.49 -18.68 4.02
N PRO A 53 4.88 -17.43 4.33
CA PRO A 53 5.97 -17.16 5.29
C PRO A 53 5.73 -17.80 6.67
N ASP A 54 4.48 -18.01 7.07
CA ASP A 54 4.11 -18.68 8.32
C ASP A 54 4.34 -20.21 8.30
N MET A 55 4.32 -20.83 7.12
CA MET A 55 4.44 -22.29 6.93
C MET A 55 5.86 -22.75 6.58
N VAL A 56 6.76 -21.80 6.32
CA VAL A 56 8.15 -22.06 5.93
C VAL A 56 9.06 -22.04 7.17
N PRO A 57 10.08 -22.92 7.27
CA PRO A 57 11.05 -22.91 8.37
C PRO A 57 11.72 -21.53 8.54
N ASN A 58 12.07 -21.18 9.77
CA ASN A 58 12.56 -19.84 10.14
C ASN A 58 13.75 -19.36 9.28
N CYS A 59 14.61 -20.28 8.84
CA CYS A 59 15.76 -20.01 7.98
C CYS A 59 15.34 -19.39 6.62
N GLU A 60 14.22 -19.83 6.05
CA GLU A 60 13.76 -19.40 4.73
C GLU A 60 12.62 -18.36 4.78
N ARG A 61 12.07 -18.11 5.98
CA ARG A 61 10.98 -17.14 6.21
C ARG A 61 11.33 -15.73 5.73
N SER A 62 12.61 -15.32 5.84
CA SER A 62 13.08 -14.03 5.33
C SER A 62 12.91 -13.91 3.81
N MET A 63 13.26 -14.96 3.05
CA MET A 63 13.13 -14.96 1.59
C MET A 63 11.67 -14.96 1.15
N ALA A 64 10.81 -15.71 1.85
CA ALA A 64 9.36 -15.70 1.63
C ALA A 64 8.75 -14.31 1.93
N GLY A 65 9.24 -13.62 2.95
CA GLY A 65 8.85 -12.24 3.28
C GLY A 65 9.24 -11.24 2.19
N ILE A 66 10.47 -11.33 1.65
CA ILE A 66 10.93 -10.47 0.55
C ILE A 66 10.08 -10.68 -0.71
N ARG A 67 9.74 -11.92 -1.05
CA ARG A 67 8.86 -12.22 -2.20
C ARG A 67 7.48 -11.57 -2.05
N ARG A 68 6.84 -11.72 -0.88
CA ARG A 68 5.56 -11.06 -0.60
C ARG A 68 5.67 -9.55 -0.71
N ALA A 69 6.73 -8.97 -0.16
CA ALA A 69 6.98 -7.53 -0.25
C ALA A 69 7.12 -7.07 -1.71
N LEU A 70 7.84 -7.82 -2.55
CA LEU A 70 7.99 -7.51 -3.98
C LEU A 70 6.67 -7.61 -4.76
N VAL A 71 5.84 -8.62 -4.46
CA VAL A 71 4.52 -8.78 -5.09
C VAL A 71 3.59 -7.61 -4.73
N VAL A 72 3.53 -7.24 -3.44
CA VAL A 72 2.73 -6.11 -2.98
C VAL A 72 3.26 -4.79 -3.55
N LEU A 73 4.58 -4.60 -3.55
CA LEU A 73 5.24 -3.43 -4.15
C LEU A 73 4.89 -3.31 -5.63
N GLY A 74 5.01 -4.39 -6.40
CA GLY A 74 4.66 -4.41 -7.82
C GLY A 74 3.19 -4.06 -8.07
N CYS A 75 2.27 -4.57 -7.24
CA CYS A 75 0.85 -4.25 -7.33
C CYS A 75 0.56 -2.76 -7.06
N VAL A 76 1.16 -2.20 -5.99
CA VAL A 76 1.02 -0.79 -5.65
C VAL A 76 1.63 0.11 -6.73
N LEU A 77 2.82 -0.19 -7.23
CA LEU A 77 3.45 0.57 -8.31
C LEU A 77 2.64 0.50 -9.61
N GLY A 78 2.16 -0.68 -9.99
CA GLY A 78 1.34 -0.85 -11.19
C GLY A 78 0.04 -0.02 -11.15
N LEU A 79 -0.64 -0.01 -10.00
CA LEU A 79 -1.88 0.76 -9.83
C LEU A 79 -1.66 2.27 -9.70
N THR A 80 -0.48 2.70 -9.23
CA THR A 80 -0.18 4.12 -9.00
C THR A 80 0.52 4.82 -10.16
N LEU A 81 1.22 4.07 -11.03
CA LEU A 81 1.92 4.60 -12.21
C LEU A 81 1.08 4.58 -13.49
N GLY A 82 0.05 3.73 -13.57
CA GLY A 82 -0.83 3.62 -14.74
C GLY A 82 -1.86 4.75 -14.90
N LEU A 83 -1.84 5.77 -14.02
CA LEU A 83 -2.82 6.87 -13.89
C LEU A 83 -2.13 8.21 -13.60
#